data_AF-A0A7K1FJN1-F1
#
_entry.id   AF-A0A7K1FJN1-F1
#
_cell.length_a   1.000
_cell.length_b   1.000
_cell.length_c   1.000
_cell.angle_alpha   90.00
_cell.angle_beta   90.00
_cell.angle_gamma   90.00
#
_symmetry.space_group_name_H-M   'P 1'
#
loop_
_entity.id
_entity.type
_entity.pdbx_description
1 polymer ?
#
loop_
_entity_poly.entity_id
_entity_poly.type
_entity_poly.pdbx_seq_one_letter_code
_entity_poly.pdbx_strand_id
1 'polypeptide(L)'
;MRAPPAHYQVTATDDVAAALAVAALRWPTDSGSPAKLLLRLIGVGHRSLLGESELRKATRLDAIQRTSGSLTGSFGEGYLDLLREEWPE
;
A
#
# COMPACT_ATOMS: atom_id res chain seq x y z
N MET A 1 20.91 19.67 7.79
CA MET A 1 20.32 19.73 9.15
C MET A 1 19.13 18.77 9.19
N ARG A 2 19.04 17.88 10.17
CA ARG A 2 17.88 16.98 10.34
C ARG A 2 16.76 17.77 11.01
N ALA A 3 15.53 17.68 10.51
CA ALA A 3 14.38 18.31 11.14
C ALA A 3 14.22 17.80 12.59
N PRO A 4 13.81 18.67 13.54
CA PRO A 4 13.55 18.24 14.91
C PRO A 4 12.43 17.18 14.93
N PRO A 5 12.42 16.28 15.94
CA PRO A 5 11.38 15.28 16.06
C PRO A 5 10.00 15.95 16.21
N ALA A 6 9.03 15.50 15.42
CA ALA A 6 7.65 15.93 15.52
C ALA A 6 6.92 15.12 16.59
N HIS A 7 6.07 15.79 17.37
CA HIS A 7 5.22 15.16 18.38
C HIS A 7 3.78 15.11 17.86
N TYR A 8 3.17 13.93 17.96
CA TYR A 8 1.77 13.72 17.61
C TYR A 8 0.99 13.35 18.87
N GLN A 9 -0.10 14.07 19.13
CA GLN A 9 -0.99 13.76 20.25
C GLN A 9 -2.02 12.72 19.79
N VAL A 10 -2.30 11.75 20.65
CA VAL A 10 -3.31 10.72 20.41
C VAL A 10 -4.33 10.77 21.55
N THR A 11 -5.59 10.91 21.18
CA THR A 11 -6.70 10.86 22.14
C THR A 11 -6.99 9.41 22.50
N ALA A 12 -7.09 9.10 23.80
CA ALA A 12 -7.43 7.78 24.30
C ALA A 12 -8.94 7.51 24.15
N THR A 13 -9.37 7.24 22.91
CA THR A 13 -10.73 6.75 22.62
C THR A 13 -10.85 5.28 23.02
N ASP A 14 -12.08 4.76 23.06
CA ASP A 14 -12.35 3.35 23.33
C ASP A 14 -11.63 2.43 22.32
N ASP A 15 -11.60 2.83 21.04
CA ASP A 15 -10.87 2.09 19.99
C ASP A 15 -9.36 2.06 20.25
N VAL A 16 -8.78 3.18 20.70
CA VAL A 16 -7.35 3.23 21.06
C VAL A 16 -7.08 2.36 22.27
N ALA A 17 -7.96 2.38 23.28
CA ALA A 17 -7.84 1.53 24.46
C ALA A 17 -7.93 0.04 24.10
N ALA A 18 -8.88 -0.35 23.24
CA ALA A 18 -9.03 -1.72 22.76
C ALA A 18 -7.80 -2.18 21.95
N ALA A 19 -7.29 -1.34 21.05
CA ALA A 19 -6.08 -1.63 20.29
C ALA A 19 -4.85 -1.81 21.21
N LEU A 20 -4.73 -0.98 22.24
CA LEU A 20 -3.67 -1.09 23.24
C LEU A 20 -3.79 -2.35 24.09
N ALA A 21 -5.00 -2.77 24.47
CA ALA A 21 -5.21 -4.03 25.18
C ALA A 21 -4.74 -5.23 24.36
N VAL A 22 -5.10 -5.27 23.07
CA VAL A 22 -4.62 -6.31 22.12
C VAL A 22 -3.10 -6.24 21.98
N ALA A 23 -2.53 -5.04 21.86
CA ALA A 23 -1.08 -4.85 21.78
C ALA A 23 -0.35 -5.33 23.04
N ALA A 24 -0.92 -5.09 24.23
CA ALA A 24 -0.34 -5.53 25.49
C ALA A 24 -0.29 -7.06 25.62
N LEU A 25 -1.31 -7.78 25.11
CA LEU A 25 -1.28 -9.24 25.02
C LEU A 25 -0.16 -9.73 24.10
N ARG A 26 0.07 -9.04 22.98
CA ARG A 26 1.12 -9.39 22.01
C ARG A 26 2.53 -9.02 22.47
N TRP A 27 2.67 -7.93 23.22
CA TRP A 27 3.95 -7.43 23.75
C TRP A 27 3.87 -7.19 25.26
N PRO A 28 3.85 -8.26 26.09
CA PRO A 28 3.66 -8.14 27.53
C PRO A 28 4.73 -7.29 28.22
N THR A 29 5.97 -7.31 27.71
CA THR A 29 7.10 -6.53 28.25
C THR A 29 6.88 -5.02 28.18
N ASP A 30 6.02 -4.56 27.25
CA ASP A 30 5.70 -3.14 27.07
C ASP A 30 4.29 -2.77 27.56
N SER A 31 3.57 -3.70 28.19
CA SER A 31 2.18 -3.53 28.67
C SER A 31 1.98 -2.30 29.56
N GLY A 32 2.98 -1.94 30.37
CA GLY A 32 2.96 -0.75 31.23
C GLY A 32 3.23 0.58 30.51
N SER A 33 3.43 0.57 29.18
CA SER A 33 3.76 1.77 28.41
C SER A 33 2.91 1.89 27.13
N PRO A 34 1.78 2.62 27.19
CA PRO A 34 0.93 2.88 26.03
C PRO A 34 1.70 3.46 24.84
N ALA A 35 2.65 4.36 25.08
CA ALA A 35 3.48 4.97 24.04
C ALA A 35 4.34 3.93 23.28
N LYS A 36 4.96 2.97 23.99
CA LYS A 36 5.72 1.89 23.34
C LYS A 36 4.82 0.97 22.54
N LEU A 37 3.64 0.65 23.07
CA LEU A 37 2.65 -0.16 22.36
C LEU A 37 2.15 0.54 21.09
N LEU A 38 1.86 1.85 21.14
CA LEU A 38 1.52 2.65 19.96
C LEU A 38 2.64 2.62 18.92
N LEU A 39 3.91 2.78 19.32
CA LEU A 39 5.04 2.68 18.39
C LEU A 39 5.13 1.31 17.73
N ARG A 40 4.90 0.22 18.47
CA ARG A 40 4.86 -1.13 17.89
C ARG A 40 3.71 -1.32 16.93
N LEU A 41 2.52 -0.83 17.28
CA LEU A 41 1.33 -0.87 16.42
C LEU A 41 1.57 -0.10 15.11
N ILE A 42 2.14 1.11 15.17
CA ILE A 42 2.53 1.89 13.99
C ILE A 42 3.51 1.11 13.13
N GLY A 43 4.52 0.48 13.73
CA GLY A 43 5.48 -0.35 13.00
C GLY A 43 4.84 -1.57 12.32
N VAL A 44 3.85 -2.22 12.96
CA VAL A 44 3.07 -3.31 12.34
C VAL A 44 2.21 -2.77 11.20
N GLY A 45 1.45 -1.70 11.43
CA GLY A 45 0.59 -1.09 10.42
C GLY A 45 1.38 -0.67 9.18
N HIS A 46 2.55 -0.05 9.36
CA HIS A 46 3.43 0.32 8.25
C HIS A 46 3.84 -0.90 7.41
N ARG A 47 4.25 -2.01 8.04
CA ARG A 47 4.63 -3.24 7.31
C ARG A 47 3.44 -3.87 6.59
N SER A 48 2.26 -3.87 7.21
CA SER A 48 1.03 -4.39 6.58
C SER A 48 0.69 -3.59 5.32
N LEU A 49 0.71 -2.26 5.40
CA LEU A 49 0.43 -1.37 4.27
C LEU A 49 1.46 -1.52 3.13
N LEU A 50 2.74 -1.66 3.45
CA LEU A 50 3.78 -1.95 2.46
C LEU A 50 3.52 -3.28 1.76
N GLY A 51 3.20 -4.34 2.51
CA GLY A 51 2.87 -5.65 1.95
C GLY A 51 1.68 -5.59 1.00
N GLU A 52 0.60 -4.91 1.39
CA GLU A 52 -0.58 -4.71 0.54
C GLU A 52 -0.27 -3.90 -0.73
N SER A 53 0.62 -2.92 -0.66
CA SER A 53 1.08 -2.15 -1.82
C SER A 53 1.83 -3.04 -2.81
N GLU A 54 2.78 -3.83 -2.32
CA GLU A 54 3.57 -4.74 -3.17
C GLU A 54 2.69 -5.85 -3.78
N LEU A 55 1.75 -6.41 -3.02
CA LEU A 55 0.75 -7.34 -3.53
C LEU A 55 -0.10 -6.72 -4.65
N ARG A 56 -0.65 -5.52 -4.44
CA ARG A 56 -1.43 -4.82 -5.47
C ARG A 56 -0.61 -4.55 -6.72
N LYS A 57 0.65 -4.15 -6.57
CA LYS A 57 1.58 -3.93 -7.68
C LYS A 57 1.87 -5.23 -8.43
N ALA A 58 2.14 -6.33 -7.73
CA ALA A 58 2.38 -7.63 -8.32
C ALA A 58 1.16 -8.12 -9.11
N THR A 59 -0.04 -8.03 -8.54
CA THR A 59 -1.30 -8.38 -9.23
C THR A 59 -1.50 -7.55 -10.50
N ARG A 60 -1.22 -6.25 -10.45
CA ARG A 60 -1.30 -5.38 -11.63
C ARG A 60 -0.29 -5.78 -12.71
N LEU A 61 0.96 -6.06 -12.34
CA LEU A 61 2.00 -6.47 -13.29
C LEU A 61 1.70 -7.83 -13.91
N ASP A 62 1.18 -8.79 -13.13
CA ASP A 62 0.72 -10.08 -13.65
C ASP A 62 -0.40 -9.90 -14.68
N ALA A 63 -1.38 -9.06 -14.38
CA ALA A 63 -2.47 -8.76 -15.33
C ALA A 63 -1.94 -8.15 -16.64
N ILE A 64 -1.01 -7.21 -16.57
CA ILE A 64 -0.36 -6.62 -17.76
C ILE A 64 0.42 -7.69 -18.53
N GLN A 65 1.19 -8.54 -17.85
CA GLN A 65 1.99 -9.57 -18.49
C GLN A 65 1.11 -10.61 -19.21
N ARG A 66 -0.02 -10.99 -18.62
CA ARG A 66 -0.97 -11.93 -19.22
C ARG A 66 -1.69 -11.37 -20.44
N THR A 67 -1.95 -10.07 -20.49
CA THR A 67 -2.64 -9.44 -21.63
C THR A 67 -1.68 -8.89 -22.68
N SER A 68 -0.42 -8.63 -22.31
CA SER A 68 0.62 -8.17 -23.23
C SER A 68 0.80 -9.19 -24.37
N GLY A 69 0.69 -8.70 -25.60
CA GLY A 69 0.83 -9.53 -26.79
C GLY A 69 -0.32 -10.48 -27.10
N SER A 70 -1.37 -10.52 -26.25
CA SER A 70 -2.56 -11.37 -26.52
C SER A 70 -3.33 -10.98 -27.79
N LEU A 71 -3.13 -9.75 -28.27
CA LEU A 71 -3.70 -9.22 -29.52
C LEU A 71 -2.63 -9.04 -30.62
N THR A 72 -1.40 -9.54 -30.41
CA THR A 72 -0.37 -9.49 -31.45
C THR A 72 -0.80 -10.33 -32.64
N GLY A 73 -0.89 -9.69 -33.81
CA GLY A 73 -1.39 -10.32 -35.04
C GLY A 73 -2.91 -10.23 -35.25
N SER A 74 -3.67 -9.69 -34.30
CA SER A 74 -5.11 -9.42 -34.48
C SER A 74 -5.39 -8.21 -35.38
N PHE A 75 -4.40 -7.32 -35.51
CA PHE A 75 -4.48 -6.15 -36.38
C PHE A 75 -3.71 -6.44 -37.68
N GLY A 76 -4.39 -6.22 -38.81
CA GLY A 76 -3.81 -6.42 -40.13
C GLY A 76 -2.67 -5.45 -40.43
N GLU A 77 -1.88 -5.79 -41.45
CA GLU A 77 -0.83 -4.91 -41.96
C GLU A 77 -1.43 -3.55 -42.37
N GLY A 78 -0.78 -2.44 -41.98
CA GLY A 78 -1.27 -1.08 -42.25
C GLY A 78 -2.43 -0.58 -41.37
N TYR A 79 -2.95 -1.40 -40.43
CA TYR A 79 -4.08 -1.01 -39.57
C TYR A 79 -3.82 0.28 -38.77
N LEU A 80 -2.59 0.46 -38.27
CA LEU A 80 -2.20 1.66 -37.52
C LEU A 80 -2.18 2.93 -38.36
N ASP A 81 -1.87 2.81 -39.65
CA ASP A 81 -1.79 3.96 -40.57
C ASP A 81 -3.19 4.42 -40.97
N LEU A 82 -4.09 3.47 -41.26
CA LEU A 82 -5.52 3.75 -41.47
C LEU A 82 -6.17 4.45 -40.28
N LEU A 83 -5.86 4.01 -39.04
CA LEU A 83 -6.42 4.61 -37.83
C LEU A 83 -5.94 6.05 -37.61
N ARG A 84 -4.72 6.38 -38.05
CA ARG A 84 -4.16 7.73 -37.93
C ARG A 84 -4.74 8.70 -38.94
N GLU A 85 -5.13 8.23 -40.13
CA GLU A 85 -5.82 9.05 -41.13
C GLU A 85 -7.20 9.51 -40.64
N GLU A 86 -7.86 8.75 -39.75
CA GLU A 86 -9.17 9.11 -39.18
C GLU A 86 -9.13 10.21 -38.11
N TRP A 87 -7.94 10.55 -37.59
CA TRP A 87 -7.75 11.63 -36.61
C TRP A 87 -6.78 12.69 -37.16
N PRO A 88 -7.26 13.60 -38.02
CA PRO A 88 -6.49 14.79 -38.36
C PRO A 88 -6.34 15.69 -37.11
N GLU A 89 -5.18 16.33 -37.00
CA GLU A 89 -4.66 17.07 -35.83
C GLU A 89 -5.66 17.97 -35.09
#